data_AF-A0A6V7NEV0-F1
#
_entry.id   AF-A0A6V7NEV0-F1
#
_cell.length_a   1.000
_cell.length_b   1.000
_cell.length_c   1.000
_cell.angle_alpha   90.00
_cell.angle_beta   90.00
_cell.angle_gamma   90.00
#
_symmetry.space_group_name_H-M   'P 1'
#
loop_
_entity.id
_entity.type
_entity.pdbx_description
1 polymer ?
#
loop_
_entity_poly.entity_id
_entity_poly.type
_entity_poly.pdbx_seq_one_letter_code
_entity_poly.pdbx_strand_id
1 'polypeptide(L)'
;MVDEKEACGQRMILPHALKLETKQVAEDSKSGPGFCGLIRKITKVWEVPITVLLKLTIPSSSRAEWNRFYVSANIALCPLILLYSLSSFVALDSQIVFFLPRTRFPLWSIILFVSLCLALYHFIFEKEPPETEWTVAITLISFMMSVFWISTMAGELLNCLTAIGSIMNFPPAILGLTVLAWGNSVGDLVADVALAKAGQPAMAMAGCFAGPMFNMLVGLGTAFVVQTARVYPKAYELQFNIGIVVAFVFLLCSLMGSLLVITWYGFRVPRFWGYCLVGLYVLFTAAGLALARLSG
;
A
#
# COMPACT_ATOMS: atom_id res chain seq x y z
N MET A 1 -6.32 27.14 30.39
CA MET A 1 -6.45 28.26 29.42
C MET A 1 -5.71 28.01 28.09
N VAL A 2 -4.93 26.93 27.95
CA VAL A 2 -4.24 26.57 26.70
C VAL A 2 -5.08 25.59 25.84
N ASP A 3 -5.91 24.74 26.44
CA ASP A 3 -6.77 23.78 25.73
C ASP A 3 -7.93 24.38 24.90
N GLU A 4 -8.44 25.56 25.27
CA GLU A 4 -9.63 26.12 24.57
C GLU A 4 -9.26 26.82 23.25
N LYS A 5 -7.99 27.22 23.06
CA LYS A 5 -7.52 27.82 21.81
C LYS A 5 -7.20 26.78 20.72
N GLU A 6 -6.79 25.57 21.08
CA GLU A 6 -6.56 24.50 20.10
C GLU A 6 -7.89 23.93 19.56
N ALA A 7 -8.91 23.77 20.42
CA ALA A 7 -10.24 23.33 20.01
C ALA A 7 -10.95 24.30 19.04
N CYS A 8 -10.71 25.61 19.18
CA CYS A 8 -11.26 26.64 18.29
C CYS A 8 -10.54 26.67 16.92
N GLY A 9 -9.22 26.42 16.89
CA GLY A 9 -8.45 26.31 15.64
C GLY A 9 -8.85 25.09 14.80
N GLN A 10 -9.08 23.94 15.43
CA GLN A 10 -9.43 22.70 14.74
C GLN A 10 -10.84 22.73 14.12
N ARG A 11 -11.79 23.45 14.73
CA ARG A 11 -13.15 23.66 14.17
C ARG A 11 -13.19 24.55 12.93
N MET A 12 -12.20 25.43 12.75
CA MET A 12 -12.15 26.36 11.61
C MET A 12 -11.42 25.77 10.38
N ILE A 13 -10.53 24.78 10.58
CA ILE A 13 -9.77 24.13 9.50
C ILE A 13 -10.63 23.09 8.74
N LEU A 14 -11.50 22.36 9.45
CA LEU A 14 -12.36 21.32 8.88
C LEU A 14 -13.25 21.81 7.72
N PRO A 15 -13.96 22.96 7.81
CA PRO A 15 -14.76 23.45 6.69
C PRO A 15 -13.91 23.97 5.51
N HIS A 16 -12.64 24.34 5.72
CA HIS A 16 -11.76 24.84 4.67
C HIS A 16 -11.10 23.70 3.88
N ALA A 17 -10.73 22.60 4.56
CA ALA A 17 -10.21 21.38 3.93
C ALA A 17 -11.28 20.69 3.05
N LEU A 18 -12.52 20.59 3.55
CA LEU A 18 -13.66 20.05 2.80
C LEU A 18 -14.00 20.91 1.56
N LYS A 19 -13.77 22.23 1.65
CA LYS A 19 -13.95 23.19 0.54
C LYS A 19 -12.83 23.14 -0.50
N LEU A 20 -11.64 22.68 -0.11
CA LEU A 20 -10.51 22.42 -1.01
C LEU A 20 -10.68 21.09 -1.73
N GLU A 21 -11.08 20.01 -1.05
CA GLU A 21 -11.45 18.73 -1.68
C GLU A 21 -12.59 18.90 -2.68
N THR A 22 -13.66 19.62 -2.32
CA THR A 22 -14.77 19.90 -3.26
C THR A 22 -14.35 20.81 -4.42
N LYS A 23 -13.40 21.74 -4.25
CA LYS A 23 -12.84 22.52 -5.36
C LYS A 23 -11.97 21.67 -6.29
N GLN A 24 -11.20 20.75 -5.74
CA GLN A 24 -10.31 19.87 -6.49
C GLN A 24 -11.11 18.83 -7.30
N VAL A 25 -12.20 18.29 -6.73
CA VAL A 25 -13.17 17.45 -7.45
C VAL A 25 -13.94 18.26 -8.53
N ALA A 26 -14.23 19.54 -8.27
CA ALA A 26 -14.92 20.40 -9.23
C ALA A 26 -14.03 20.86 -10.41
N GLU A 27 -12.72 21.00 -10.22
CA GLU A 27 -11.79 21.30 -11.34
C GLU A 27 -11.50 20.07 -12.21
N ASP A 28 -11.50 18.85 -11.66
CA ASP A 28 -11.36 17.61 -12.43
C ASP A 28 -12.60 17.32 -13.33
N SER A 29 -13.71 18.00 -13.06
CA SER A 29 -14.92 17.97 -13.89
C SER A 29 -14.89 18.97 -15.07
N LYS A 30 -13.86 19.82 -15.22
CA LYS A 30 -13.78 20.88 -16.25
C LYS A 30 -12.77 20.64 -17.38
N SER A 31 -12.22 19.44 -17.50
CA SER A 31 -11.41 19.06 -18.67
C SER A 31 -12.31 18.50 -19.79
N GLY A 32 -12.18 19.05 -21.00
CA GLY A 32 -13.12 18.93 -22.12
C GLY A 32 -13.50 17.50 -22.61
N PRO A 33 -14.55 17.39 -23.45
CA PRO A 33 -15.40 16.20 -23.52
C PRO A 33 -14.87 15.00 -24.33
N GLY A 34 -13.69 15.06 -24.95
CA GLY A 34 -13.29 14.07 -25.97
C GLY A 34 -12.40 12.93 -25.47
N PHE A 35 -11.20 13.27 -24.98
CA PHE A 35 -10.12 12.30 -24.73
C PHE A 35 -10.03 11.86 -23.27
N CYS A 36 -10.13 12.81 -22.33
CA CYS A 36 -10.12 12.52 -20.89
C CYS A 36 -11.36 11.69 -20.48
N GLY A 37 -12.52 11.97 -21.07
CA GLY A 37 -13.74 11.18 -20.85
C GLY A 37 -13.64 9.74 -21.39
N LEU A 38 -12.95 9.54 -22.51
CA LEU A 38 -12.74 8.21 -23.10
C LEU A 38 -11.77 7.38 -22.25
N ILE A 39 -10.64 7.97 -21.83
CA ILE A 39 -9.71 7.34 -20.89
C ILE A 39 -10.44 6.95 -19.62
N ARG A 40 -11.22 7.86 -19.03
CA ARG A 40 -11.99 7.59 -17.81
C ARG A 40 -12.99 6.43 -17.98
N LYS A 41 -13.65 6.32 -19.14
CA LYS A 41 -14.53 5.19 -19.43
C LYS A 41 -13.76 3.87 -19.52
N ILE A 42 -12.63 3.86 -20.22
CA ILE A 42 -11.77 2.67 -20.36
C ILE A 42 -11.22 2.26 -18.98
N THR A 43 -10.74 3.21 -18.18
CA THR A 43 -10.28 2.94 -16.81
C THR A 43 -11.40 2.36 -15.96
N LYS A 44 -12.62 2.94 -16.01
CA LYS A 44 -13.76 2.38 -15.28
C LYS A 44 -14.13 0.98 -15.71
N VAL A 45 -14.08 0.66 -17.00
CA VAL A 45 -14.36 -0.70 -17.50
C VAL A 45 -13.34 -1.71 -16.95
N TRP A 46 -12.07 -1.31 -16.82
CA TRP A 46 -11.03 -2.15 -16.25
C TRP A 46 -11.07 -2.25 -14.72
N GLU A 47 -11.55 -1.20 -14.06
CA GLU A 47 -11.69 -1.13 -12.61
C GLU A 47 -12.84 -2.02 -12.12
N VAL A 48 -13.95 -2.09 -12.86
CA VAL A 48 -15.15 -2.88 -12.50
C VAL A 48 -14.85 -4.34 -12.11
N PRO A 49 -14.15 -5.16 -12.92
CA PRO A 49 -13.89 -6.56 -12.54
C PRO A 49 -13.05 -6.67 -11.27
N ILE A 50 -12.07 -5.77 -11.09
CA ILE A 50 -11.19 -5.74 -9.91
C ILE A 50 -12.00 -5.32 -8.68
N THR A 51 -12.80 -4.27 -8.77
CA THR A 51 -13.65 -3.80 -7.68
C THR A 51 -14.73 -4.83 -7.32
N VAL A 52 -15.32 -5.52 -8.30
CA VAL A 52 -16.29 -6.60 -8.04
C VAL A 52 -15.61 -7.76 -7.31
N LEU A 53 -14.40 -8.15 -7.73
CA LEU A 53 -13.62 -9.19 -7.08
C LEU A 53 -13.22 -8.81 -5.65
N LEU A 54 -12.77 -7.57 -5.43
CA LEU A 54 -12.51 -7.05 -4.08
C LEU A 54 -13.80 -7.01 -3.24
N LYS A 55 -14.93 -6.56 -3.78
CA LYS A 55 -16.22 -6.53 -3.06
C LYS A 55 -16.76 -7.92 -2.72
N LEU A 56 -16.38 -8.94 -3.48
CA LEU A 56 -16.71 -10.35 -3.21
C LEU A 56 -15.85 -10.99 -2.13
N THR A 57 -14.67 -10.44 -1.84
CA THR A 57 -13.68 -11.05 -0.93
C THR A 57 -13.37 -10.21 0.32
N ILE A 58 -13.62 -8.90 0.27
CA ILE A 58 -13.49 -7.99 1.40
C ILE A 58 -14.91 -7.66 1.89
N PRO A 59 -15.28 -8.08 3.12
CA PRO A 59 -16.57 -7.74 3.67
C PRO A 59 -16.65 -6.23 3.96
N SER A 60 -17.71 -5.59 3.46
CA SER A 60 -17.97 -4.18 3.72
C SER A 60 -18.62 -4.00 5.09
N SER A 61 -18.06 -3.10 5.92
CA SER A 61 -18.61 -2.72 7.22
C SER A 61 -19.69 -1.63 7.13
N SER A 62 -19.88 -1.02 5.94
CA SER A 62 -20.83 0.07 5.74
C SER A 62 -22.24 -0.44 5.43
N ARG A 63 -23.22 -0.03 6.25
CA ARG A 63 -24.66 -0.34 6.06
C ARG A 63 -25.23 0.14 4.72
N ALA A 64 -24.65 1.17 4.11
CA ALA A 64 -25.15 1.76 2.87
C ALA A 64 -24.81 0.94 1.60
N GLU A 65 -23.81 0.06 1.66
CA GLU A 65 -23.37 -0.78 0.54
C GLU A 65 -23.77 -2.26 0.72
N TRP A 66 -24.69 -2.53 1.63
CA TRP A 66 -25.09 -3.90 1.94
C TRP A 66 -25.79 -4.55 0.74
N ASN A 67 -25.26 -5.70 0.30
CA ASN A 67 -25.91 -6.54 -0.69
C ASN A 67 -25.78 -8.00 -0.28
N ARG A 68 -26.90 -8.71 -0.29
CA ARG A 68 -27.01 -10.11 0.14
C ARG A 68 -26.05 -11.05 -0.60
N PHE A 69 -25.83 -10.77 -1.88
CA PHE A 69 -24.92 -11.55 -2.71
C PHE A 69 -23.45 -11.38 -2.28
N TYR A 70 -23.01 -10.16 -2.01
CA TYR A 70 -21.63 -9.91 -1.57
C TYR A 70 -21.37 -10.46 -0.18
N VAL A 71 -22.32 -10.38 0.76
CA VAL A 71 -22.14 -10.92 2.12
C VAL A 71 -22.05 -12.45 2.12
N SER A 72 -22.92 -13.13 1.37
CA SER A 72 -22.86 -14.60 1.24
C SER A 72 -21.58 -15.08 0.54
N ALA A 73 -21.14 -14.38 -0.52
CA ALA A 73 -19.86 -14.66 -1.17
C ALA A 73 -18.67 -14.46 -0.21
N ASN A 74 -18.67 -13.38 0.59
CA ASN A 74 -17.64 -13.14 1.59
C ASN A 74 -17.59 -14.25 2.65
N ILE A 75 -18.73 -14.74 3.15
CA ILE A 75 -18.76 -15.85 4.12
C ILE A 75 -18.17 -17.15 3.55
N ALA A 76 -18.36 -17.40 2.25
CA ALA A 76 -17.81 -18.58 1.58
C ALA A 76 -16.30 -18.45 1.28
N LEU A 77 -15.87 -17.31 0.74
CA LEU A 77 -14.53 -17.08 0.21
C LEU A 77 -13.52 -16.66 1.29
N CYS A 78 -13.96 -15.96 2.32
CA CYS A 78 -13.08 -15.39 3.32
C CYS A 78 -12.32 -16.46 4.15
N PRO A 79 -12.94 -17.56 4.61
CA PRO A 79 -12.21 -18.63 5.32
C PRO A 79 -11.17 -19.31 4.43
N LEU A 80 -11.46 -19.43 3.13
CA LEU A 80 -10.57 -20.09 2.15
C LEU A 80 -9.35 -19.24 1.83
N ILE A 81 -9.54 -17.94 1.62
CA ILE A 81 -8.46 -16.99 1.34
C ILE A 81 -7.61 -16.79 2.59
N LEU A 82 -8.22 -16.80 3.78
CA LEU A 82 -7.49 -16.66 5.05
C LEU A 82 -6.64 -17.90 5.32
N LEU A 83 -7.18 -19.10 5.03
CA LEU A 83 -6.42 -20.35 5.10
C LEU A 83 -5.27 -20.37 4.09
N TYR A 84 -5.50 -19.88 2.86
CA TYR A 84 -4.44 -19.73 1.86
C TYR A 84 -3.39 -18.72 2.30
N SER A 85 -3.77 -17.58 2.88
CA SER A 85 -2.82 -16.61 3.46
C SER A 85 -1.97 -17.22 4.58
N LEU A 86 -2.54 -18.12 5.37
CA LEU A 86 -1.86 -18.83 6.45
C LEU A 86 -1.09 -20.07 5.95
N SER A 87 -1.09 -20.37 4.65
CA SER A 87 -0.36 -21.53 4.10
C SER A 87 1.16 -21.42 4.32
N SER A 88 1.67 -20.20 4.53
CA SER A 88 3.07 -19.97 4.92
C SER A 88 3.38 -20.37 6.36
N PHE A 89 2.37 -20.51 7.23
CA PHE A 89 2.51 -20.91 8.64
C PHE A 89 1.98 -22.33 8.91
N VAL A 90 0.95 -22.76 8.20
CA VAL A 90 0.33 -24.09 8.32
C VAL A 90 0.43 -24.79 6.96
N ALA A 91 1.16 -25.90 6.90
CA ALA A 91 1.19 -26.72 5.69
C ALA A 91 -0.25 -27.18 5.35
N LEU A 92 -0.72 -26.84 4.14
CA LEU A 92 -2.04 -27.21 3.63
C LEU A 92 -2.26 -28.74 3.54
N ASP A 93 -1.17 -29.50 3.62
CA ASP A 93 -1.11 -30.97 3.69
C ASP A 93 -1.06 -31.54 5.12
N SER A 94 -1.30 -30.73 6.16
CA SER A 94 -1.34 -31.25 7.52
C SER A 94 -2.49 -32.26 7.68
N GLN A 95 -2.12 -33.51 7.92
CA GLN A 95 -3.06 -34.62 8.13
C GLN A 95 -3.92 -34.33 9.36
N ILE A 96 -5.25 -34.29 9.18
CA ILE A 96 -6.17 -34.32 10.31
C ILE A 96 -6.32 -35.79 10.73
N VAL A 97 -5.43 -36.26 11.61
CA VAL A 97 -5.46 -37.64 12.15
C VAL A 97 -6.66 -37.88 13.09
N PHE A 98 -7.40 -36.84 13.46
CA PHE A 98 -8.35 -36.89 14.57
C PHE A 98 -9.72 -37.54 14.26
N PHE A 99 -10.20 -37.60 13.01
CA PHE A 99 -11.59 -38.08 12.74
C PHE A 99 -11.74 -39.27 11.79
N LEU A 100 -10.82 -39.54 10.84
CA LEU A 100 -10.96 -40.64 9.86
C LEU A 100 -9.58 -41.23 9.48
N PRO A 101 -9.24 -42.48 9.87
CA PRO A 101 -7.91 -43.07 9.64
C PRO A 101 -7.55 -43.40 8.18
N ARG A 102 -8.47 -43.24 7.21
CA ARG A 102 -8.31 -43.85 5.87
C ARG A 102 -8.63 -42.95 4.65
N THR A 103 -8.93 -41.67 4.84
CA THR A 103 -9.28 -40.79 3.70
C THR A 103 -8.43 -39.51 3.73
N ARG A 104 -7.58 -39.35 2.70
CA ARG A 104 -6.72 -38.18 2.50
C ARG A 104 -7.52 -37.02 1.90
N PHE A 105 -8.24 -36.26 2.71
CA PHE A 105 -8.86 -35.02 2.23
C PHE A 105 -7.97 -33.81 2.58
N PRO A 106 -7.64 -32.95 1.60
CA PRO A 106 -6.88 -31.73 1.87
C PRO A 106 -7.71 -30.79 2.76
N LEU A 107 -7.07 -30.14 3.74
CA LEU A 107 -7.72 -29.23 4.69
C LEU A 107 -8.60 -28.16 4.01
N TRP A 108 -8.18 -27.70 2.83
CA TRP A 108 -8.92 -26.73 2.03
C TRP A 108 -10.30 -27.22 1.60
N SER A 109 -10.48 -28.51 1.26
CA SER A 109 -11.79 -29.01 0.81
C SER A 109 -12.81 -29.10 1.94
N ILE A 110 -12.37 -29.39 3.16
CA ILE A 110 -13.23 -29.44 4.35
C ILE A 110 -13.68 -28.01 4.72
N ILE A 111 -12.75 -27.07 4.71
CA ILE A 111 -13.03 -25.66 5.01
C ILE A 111 -13.94 -25.05 3.95
N LEU A 112 -13.79 -25.42 2.67
CA LEU A 112 -14.67 -25.00 1.58
C LEU A 112 -16.08 -25.53 1.81
N PHE A 113 -16.22 -26.81 2.14
CA PHE A 113 -17.53 -27.42 2.37
C PHE A 113 -18.24 -26.78 3.58
N VAL A 114 -17.53 -26.54 4.67
CA VAL A 114 -18.07 -25.90 5.88
C VAL A 114 -18.42 -24.43 5.60
N SER A 115 -17.55 -23.67 4.94
CA SER A 115 -17.81 -22.25 4.60
C SER A 115 -18.96 -22.10 3.61
N LEU A 116 -19.10 -23.02 2.66
CA LEU A 116 -20.20 -23.03 1.70
C LEU A 116 -21.53 -23.39 2.37
N CYS A 117 -21.55 -24.36 3.29
CA CYS A 117 -22.73 -24.67 4.11
C CYS A 117 -23.17 -23.48 4.99
N LEU A 118 -22.22 -22.80 5.64
CA LEU A 118 -22.47 -21.58 6.42
C LEU A 118 -22.96 -20.41 5.53
N ALA A 119 -22.38 -20.23 4.35
CA ALA A 119 -22.80 -19.21 3.39
C ALA A 119 -24.22 -19.46 2.87
N LEU A 120 -24.59 -20.71 2.59
CA LEU A 120 -25.94 -21.09 2.19
C LEU A 120 -26.93 -20.89 3.34
N TYR A 121 -26.56 -21.24 4.57
CA TYR A 121 -27.38 -21.00 5.76
C TYR A 121 -27.64 -19.50 5.96
N HIS A 122 -26.59 -18.66 5.95
CA HIS A 122 -26.72 -17.22 6.10
C HIS A 122 -27.46 -16.59 4.91
N PHE A 123 -27.29 -17.10 3.70
CA PHE A 123 -28.06 -16.64 2.55
C PHE A 123 -29.55 -16.91 2.74
N ILE A 124 -29.95 -18.03 3.33
CA ILE A 124 -31.35 -18.41 3.49
C ILE A 124 -32.00 -17.73 4.71
N PHE A 125 -31.31 -17.66 5.85
CA PHE A 125 -31.90 -17.25 7.14
C PHE A 125 -31.71 -15.77 7.49
N GLU A 126 -30.59 -15.14 7.11
CA GLU A 126 -30.29 -13.77 7.52
C GLU A 126 -30.83 -12.76 6.50
N LYS A 127 -31.93 -12.07 6.84
CA LYS A 127 -32.54 -11.01 6.01
C LYS A 127 -32.27 -9.60 6.53
N GLU A 128 -31.72 -9.47 7.73
CA GLU A 128 -31.53 -8.20 8.41
C GLU A 128 -30.03 -7.83 8.48
N PRO A 129 -29.71 -6.52 8.49
CA PRO A 129 -28.33 -6.08 8.60
C PRO A 129 -27.75 -6.51 9.96
N PRO A 130 -26.47 -6.94 10.02
CA PRO A 130 -25.86 -7.44 11.24
C PRO A 130 -25.90 -6.39 12.35
N GLU A 131 -26.19 -6.84 13.57
CA GLU A 131 -26.15 -6.01 14.77
C GLU A 131 -24.73 -5.47 15.02
N THR A 132 -24.65 -4.33 15.73
CA THR A 132 -23.44 -3.54 15.90
C THR A 132 -22.25 -4.34 16.48
N GLU A 133 -22.50 -5.40 17.25
CA GLU A 133 -21.45 -6.21 17.87
C GLU A 133 -20.64 -7.04 16.86
N TRP A 134 -21.27 -7.56 15.80
CA TRP A 134 -20.60 -8.35 14.76
C TRP A 134 -19.79 -7.49 13.80
N THR A 135 -20.04 -6.17 13.77
CA THR A 135 -19.31 -5.25 12.88
C THR A 135 -17.84 -5.17 13.21
N VAL A 136 -17.43 -5.31 14.48
CA VAL A 136 -16.02 -5.28 14.88
C VAL A 136 -15.27 -6.49 14.31
N ALA A 137 -15.81 -7.70 14.47
CA ALA A 137 -15.21 -8.90 13.90
C ALA A 137 -15.12 -8.82 12.36
N ILE A 138 -16.18 -8.33 11.71
CA ILE A 138 -16.20 -8.12 10.25
C ILE A 138 -15.13 -7.10 9.83
N THR A 139 -14.94 -6.01 10.58
CA THR A 139 -13.89 -5.02 10.26
C THR A 139 -12.49 -5.61 10.38
N LEU A 140 -12.20 -6.41 11.42
CA LEU A 140 -10.90 -7.06 11.58
C LEU A 140 -10.62 -8.05 10.43
N ILE A 141 -11.63 -8.82 10.03
CA ILE A 141 -11.55 -9.74 8.90
C ILE A 141 -11.32 -8.98 7.58
N SER A 142 -12.04 -7.87 7.36
CA SER A 142 -11.88 -7.03 6.17
C SER A 142 -10.48 -6.42 6.07
N PHE A 143 -9.89 -6.05 7.21
CA PHE A 143 -8.53 -5.54 7.28
C PHE A 143 -7.51 -6.61 6.91
N MET A 144 -7.62 -7.82 7.48
CA MET A 144 -6.75 -8.95 7.13
C MET A 144 -6.84 -9.30 5.64
N MET A 145 -8.05 -9.30 5.08
CA MET A 145 -8.26 -9.53 3.65
C MET A 145 -7.66 -8.45 2.77
N SER A 146 -7.75 -7.18 3.19
CA SER A 146 -7.13 -6.07 2.47
C SER A 146 -5.61 -6.22 2.46
N VAL A 147 -4.99 -6.56 3.58
CA VAL A 147 -3.54 -6.81 3.67
C VAL A 147 -3.12 -7.96 2.76
N PHE A 148 -3.88 -9.07 2.75
CA PHE A 148 -3.61 -10.20 1.85
C PHE A 148 -3.64 -9.76 0.38
N TRP A 149 -4.70 -9.07 -0.06
CA TRP A 149 -4.82 -8.60 -1.43
C TRP A 149 -3.71 -7.62 -1.82
N ILE A 150 -3.36 -6.68 -0.94
CA ILE A 150 -2.24 -5.75 -1.17
C ILE A 150 -0.94 -6.55 -1.36
N SER A 151 -0.70 -7.57 -0.53
CA SER A 151 0.48 -8.43 -0.64
C SER A 151 0.51 -9.25 -1.94
N THR A 152 -0.61 -9.87 -2.33
CA THR A 152 -0.70 -10.63 -3.59
C THR A 152 -0.51 -9.71 -4.79
N MET A 153 -1.18 -8.56 -4.83
CA MET A 153 -1.03 -7.58 -5.91
C MET A 153 0.40 -7.05 -6.00
N ALA A 154 1.06 -6.78 -4.87
CA ALA A 154 2.47 -6.40 -4.86
C ALA A 154 3.36 -7.52 -5.43
N GLY A 155 3.11 -8.78 -5.08
CA GLY A 155 3.82 -9.93 -5.61
C GLY A 155 3.66 -10.08 -7.13
N GLU A 156 2.43 -10.02 -7.64
CA GLU A 156 2.15 -10.08 -9.07
C GLU A 156 2.77 -8.91 -9.84
N LEU A 157 2.76 -7.71 -9.25
CA LEU A 157 3.42 -6.53 -9.82
C LEU A 157 4.94 -6.76 -9.94
N LEU A 158 5.58 -7.29 -8.90
CA LEU A 158 7.01 -7.61 -8.91
C LEU A 158 7.34 -8.72 -9.92
N ASN A 159 6.49 -9.74 -10.04
CA ASN A 159 6.65 -10.82 -11.02
C ASN A 159 6.56 -10.29 -12.46
N CYS A 160 5.54 -9.49 -12.75
CA CYS A 160 5.38 -8.82 -14.04
C CYS A 160 6.60 -7.94 -14.37
N LEU A 161 7.06 -7.16 -13.39
CA LEU A 161 8.21 -6.28 -13.57
C LEU A 161 9.50 -7.07 -13.83
N THR A 162 9.70 -8.18 -13.13
CA THR A 162 10.84 -9.08 -13.34
C THR A 162 10.80 -9.74 -14.72
N ALA A 163 9.61 -10.14 -15.19
CA ALA A 163 9.43 -10.68 -16.54
C ALA A 163 9.72 -9.63 -17.63
N ILE A 164 9.30 -8.39 -17.43
CA ILE A 164 9.65 -7.28 -18.33
C ILE A 164 11.16 -7.02 -18.28
N GLY A 165 11.76 -7.09 -17.09
CA GLY A 165 13.20 -6.97 -16.89
C GLY A 165 14.01 -8.00 -17.66
N SER A 166 13.60 -9.26 -17.63
CA SER A 166 14.27 -10.34 -18.35
C SER A 166 14.15 -10.17 -19.87
N ILE A 167 12.99 -9.73 -20.38
CA ILE A 167 12.80 -9.45 -21.82
C ILE A 167 13.67 -8.28 -22.28
N MET A 168 13.76 -7.22 -21.48
CA MET A 168 14.56 -6.03 -21.82
C MET A 168 16.05 -6.15 -21.44
N ASN A 169 16.49 -7.29 -20.89
CA ASN A 169 17.84 -7.50 -20.34
C ASN A 169 18.25 -6.43 -19.30
N PHE A 170 17.30 -5.95 -18.49
CA PHE A 170 17.59 -5.04 -17.39
C PHE A 170 17.76 -5.79 -16.07
N PRO A 171 18.82 -5.49 -15.30
CA PRO A 171 18.98 -5.98 -13.94
C PRO A 171 17.77 -5.67 -13.05
N PRO A 172 17.25 -6.63 -12.26
CA PRO A 172 16.12 -6.40 -11.35
C PRO A 172 16.34 -5.24 -10.37
N ALA A 173 17.60 -4.98 -9.99
CA ALA A 173 17.97 -3.86 -9.12
C ALA A 173 17.62 -2.48 -9.71
N ILE A 174 17.76 -2.30 -11.03
CA ILE A 174 17.41 -1.03 -11.70
C ILE A 174 15.89 -0.82 -11.68
N LEU A 175 15.12 -1.88 -11.91
CA LEU A 175 13.66 -1.83 -11.91
C LEU A 175 13.10 -1.48 -10.52
N GLY A 176 13.73 -2.02 -9.48
CA GLY A 176 13.42 -1.65 -8.09
C GLY A 176 13.76 -0.19 -7.78
N LEU A 177 14.94 0.27 -8.19
CA LEU A 177 15.40 1.64 -7.94
C LEU A 177 14.62 2.71 -8.74
N THR A 178 14.00 2.33 -9.85
CA THR A 178 13.28 3.26 -10.74
C THR A 178 11.77 3.10 -10.62
N VAL A 179 11.20 2.08 -11.27
CA VAL A 179 9.75 1.92 -11.42
C VAL A 179 9.06 1.70 -10.08
N LEU A 180 9.59 0.81 -9.23
CA LEU A 180 8.98 0.57 -7.91
C LEU A 180 9.14 1.76 -6.98
N ALA A 181 10.33 2.37 -6.95
CA ALA A 181 10.58 3.56 -6.13
C ALA A 181 9.69 4.75 -6.54
N TRP A 182 9.57 5.03 -7.85
CA TRP A 182 8.67 6.07 -8.36
C TRP A 182 7.21 5.75 -8.08
N GLY A 183 6.80 4.49 -8.31
CA GLY A 183 5.43 4.05 -8.07
C GLY A 183 5.00 4.25 -6.62
N ASN A 184 5.91 4.03 -5.67
CA ASN A 184 5.62 4.25 -4.26
C ASN A 184 5.50 5.74 -3.88
N SER A 185 6.32 6.61 -4.48
CA SER A 185 6.39 8.02 -4.08
C SER A 185 5.59 8.99 -4.96
N VAL A 186 5.02 8.54 -6.09
CA VAL A 186 4.24 9.43 -6.97
C VAL A 186 2.95 9.91 -6.32
N GLY A 187 2.29 9.05 -5.52
CA GLY A 187 1.08 9.41 -4.78
C GLY A 187 1.37 10.47 -3.72
N ASP A 188 2.44 10.25 -2.95
CA ASP A 188 2.94 11.20 -1.94
C ASP A 188 3.29 12.54 -2.59
N LEU A 189 4.00 12.53 -3.73
CA LEU A 189 4.35 13.74 -4.48
C LEU A 189 3.10 14.54 -4.89
N VAL A 190 2.07 13.86 -5.43
CA VAL A 190 0.83 14.52 -5.85
C VAL A 190 0.11 15.13 -4.65
N ALA A 191 0.06 14.41 -3.52
CA ALA A 191 -0.55 14.89 -2.28
C ALA A 191 0.19 16.10 -1.70
N ASP A 192 1.52 16.03 -1.59
CA ASP A 192 2.35 17.12 -1.05
C ASP A 192 2.29 18.37 -1.95
N VAL A 193 2.28 18.20 -3.27
CA VAL A 193 2.11 19.31 -4.22
C VAL A 193 0.72 19.94 -4.08
N ALA A 194 -0.33 19.14 -3.93
CA ALA A 194 -1.68 19.65 -3.70
C ALA A 194 -1.77 20.46 -2.40
N LEU A 195 -1.15 19.96 -1.33
CA LEU A 195 -1.14 20.60 -0.02
C LEU A 195 -0.32 21.89 -0.01
N ALA A 196 0.81 21.92 -0.72
CA ALA A 196 1.60 23.12 -0.94
C ALA A 196 0.81 24.18 -1.72
N LYS A 197 0.07 23.79 -2.77
CA LYS A 197 -0.82 24.68 -3.54
C LYS A 197 -2.01 25.18 -2.71
N ALA A 198 -2.48 24.39 -1.76
CA ALA A 198 -3.53 24.77 -0.81
C ALA A 198 -3.07 25.77 0.27
N GLY A 199 -1.81 26.20 0.24
CA GLY A 199 -1.26 27.17 1.20
C GLY A 199 -0.76 26.54 2.50
N GLN A 200 -0.53 25.21 2.52
CA GLN A 200 -0.01 24.48 3.68
C GLN A 200 1.38 23.86 3.40
N PRO A 201 2.41 24.67 3.05
CA PRO A 201 3.73 24.14 2.70
C PRO A 201 4.45 23.47 3.88
N ALA A 202 4.20 23.90 5.12
CA ALA A 202 4.79 23.27 6.30
C ALA A 202 4.30 21.82 6.49
N MET A 203 3.02 21.56 6.19
CA MET A 203 2.44 20.22 6.25
C MET A 203 2.95 19.34 5.11
N ALA A 204 3.07 19.89 3.89
CA ALA A 204 3.66 19.19 2.75
C ALA A 204 5.14 18.80 3.00
N MET A 205 5.91 19.70 3.62
CA MET A 205 7.29 19.41 4.02
C MET A 205 7.37 18.31 5.08
N ALA A 206 6.46 18.31 6.07
CA ALA A 206 6.39 17.26 7.06
C ALA A 206 6.04 15.90 6.43
N GLY A 207 5.07 15.86 5.52
CA GLY A 207 4.68 14.65 4.79
C GLY A 207 5.82 14.03 3.99
N CYS A 208 6.51 14.85 3.18
CA CYS A 208 7.61 14.43 2.33
C CYS A 208 8.78 13.77 3.09
N PHE A 209 9.06 14.19 4.34
CA PHE A 209 10.09 13.55 5.17
C PHE A 209 9.54 12.40 6.03
N ALA A 210 8.34 12.53 6.59
CA ALA A 210 7.76 11.55 7.49
C ALA A 210 7.44 10.21 6.78
N GLY A 211 6.95 10.26 5.54
CA GLY A 211 6.59 9.06 4.77
C GLY A 211 7.79 8.12 4.56
N PRO A 212 8.87 8.57 3.89
CA PRO A 212 10.08 7.77 3.71
C PRO A 212 10.73 7.35 5.03
N MET A 213 10.71 8.21 6.06
CA MET A 213 11.24 7.89 7.39
C MET A 213 10.47 6.73 8.04
N PHE A 214 9.14 6.75 7.98
CA PHE A 214 8.30 5.67 8.49
C PHE A 214 8.55 4.37 7.72
N ASN A 215 8.64 4.43 6.39
CA ASN A 215 8.93 3.26 5.55
C ASN A 215 10.29 2.62 5.88
N MET A 216 11.32 3.41 6.18
CA MET A 216 12.62 2.88 6.59
C MET A 216 12.60 2.30 8.00
N LEU A 217 12.01 3.02 8.96
CA LEU A 217 12.01 2.57 10.37
C LEU A 217 11.14 1.33 10.56
N VAL A 218 9.89 1.39 10.10
CA VAL A 218 8.92 0.31 10.30
C VAL A 218 9.07 -0.74 9.22
N GLY A 219 9.09 -0.36 7.94
CA GLY A 219 9.17 -1.33 6.84
C GLY A 219 10.48 -2.10 6.83
N LEU A 220 11.61 -1.40 6.68
CA LEU A 220 12.93 -2.04 6.64
C LEU A 220 13.37 -2.59 8.01
N GLY A 221 13.02 -1.93 9.12
CA GLY A 221 13.27 -2.44 10.46
C GLY A 221 12.53 -3.76 10.74
N THR A 222 11.24 -3.85 10.46
CA THR A 222 10.49 -5.12 10.63
C THR A 222 10.97 -6.20 9.69
N ALA A 223 11.32 -5.87 8.44
CA ALA A 223 11.90 -6.81 7.49
C ALA A 223 13.20 -7.45 8.03
N PHE A 224 14.09 -6.65 8.63
CA PHE A 224 15.31 -7.18 9.25
C PHE A 224 15.04 -8.02 10.49
N VAL A 225 14.09 -7.63 11.34
CA VAL A 225 13.69 -8.44 12.51
C VAL A 225 13.17 -9.80 12.07
N VAL A 226 12.26 -9.84 11.09
CA VAL A 226 11.70 -11.08 10.54
C VAL A 226 12.79 -11.95 9.90
N GLN A 227 13.69 -11.34 9.12
CA GLN A 227 14.76 -12.10 8.46
C GLN A 227 15.77 -12.66 9.47
N THR A 228 16.13 -11.89 10.48
CA THR A 228 17.04 -12.33 11.55
C THR A 228 16.42 -13.46 12.37
N ALA A 229 15.12 -13.36 12.68
CA ALA A 229 14.39 -14.42 13.37
C ALA A 229 14.33 -15.73 12.57
N ARG A 230 14.24 -15.66 11.23
CA ARG A 230 14.24 -16.85 10.36
C ARG A 230 15.60 -17.52 10.24
N VAL A 231 16.69 -16.76 10.31
CA VAL A 231 18.07 -17.26 10.11
C VAL A 231 18.73 -17.69 11.44
N TYR A 232 18.10 -17.38 12.58
CA TYR A 232 18.54 -17.79 13.90
C TYR A 232 18.77 -19.31 13.98
N PRO A 233 19.92 -19.80 14.52
CA PRO A 233 20.93 -19.08 15.31
C PRO A 233 22.12 -18.51 14.52
N LYS A 234 22.11 -18.54 13.18
CA LYS A 234 23.20 -17.98 12.37
C LYS A 234 23.09 -16.45 12.32
N ALA A 235 24.23 -15.75 12.32
CA ALA A 235 24.26 -14.32 12.08
C ALA A 235 23.88 -14.04 10.63
N TYR A 236 22.96 -13.09 10.40
CA TYR A 236 22.62 -12.64 9.06
C TYR A 236 23.72 -11.70 8.55
N GLU A 237 24.50 -12.16 7.56
CA GLU A 237 25.56 -11.33 6.96
C GLU A 237 24.97 -10.38 5.92
N LEU A 238 25.08 -9.07 6.18
CA LEU A 238 24.74 -8.04 5.20
C LEU A 238 25.83 -7.97 4.12
N GLN A 239 25.45 -8.32 2.89
CA GLN A 239 26.28 -8.10 1.71
C GLN A 239 26.26 -6.60 1.36
N PHE A 240 27.27 -5.86 1.81
CA PHE A 240 27.42 -4.44 1.48
C PHE A 240 27.88 -4.27 0.04
N ASN A 241 26.91 -4.13 -0.87
CA ASN A 241 27.20 -3.77 -2.25
C ASN A 241 27.53 -2.27 -2.36
N ILE A 242 28.41 -1.92 -3.30
CA ILE A 242 28.79 -0.52 -3.61
C ILE A 242 27.56 0.35 -3.87
N GLY A 243 26.50 -0.19 -4.49
CA GLY A 243 25.25 0.52 -4.72
C GLY A 243 24.53 0.96 -3.43
N ILE A 244 24.58 0.16 -2.36
CA ILE A 244 23.97 0.50 -1.06
C ILE A 244 24.74 1.64 -0.41
N VAL A 245 26.08 1.59 -0.45
CA VAL A 245 26.94 2.64 0.09
C VAL A 245 26.69 3.96 -0.64
N VAL A 246 26.62 3.93 -1.97
CA VAL A 246 26.32 5.12 -2.78
C VAL A 246 24.94 5.67 -2.44
N ALA A 247 23.91 4.84 -2.37
CA ALA A 247 22.56 5.28 -1.98
C ALA A 247 22.53 5.93 -0.59
N PHE A 248 23.25 5.35 0.38
CA PHE A 248 23.35 5.87 1.74
C PHE A 248 24.05 7.24 1.78
N VAL A 249 25.16 7.41 1.04
CA VAL A 249 25.89 8.69 0.95
C VAL A 249 25.00 9.77 0.32
N PHE A 250 24.34 9.49 -0.81
CA PHE A 250 23.45 10.45 -1.46
C PHE A 250 22.25 10.82 -0.57
N LEU A 251 21.67 9.85 0.14
CA LEU A 251 20.59 10.08 1.09
C LEU A 251 21.04 10.99 2.24
N LEU A 252 22.19 10.71 2.86
CA LEU A 252 22.76 11.54 3.92
C LEU A 252 23.07 12.95 3.43
N CYS A 253 23.68 13.11 2.26
CA CYS A 253 23.96 14.41 1.66
C CYS A 253 22.66 15.21 1.43
N SER A 254 21.62 14.56 0.90
CA SER A 254 20.31 15.18 0.67
C SER A 254 19.64 15.63 1.98
N LEU A 255 19.66 14.77 3.00
CA LEU A 255 19.04 15.05 4.30
C LEU A 255 19.79 16.15 5.06
N MET A 256 21.12 16.04 5.16
CA MET A 256 21.96 17.03 5.82
C MET A 256 21.91 18.38 5.10
N GLY A 257 21.98 18.38 3.77
CA GLY A 257 21.82 19.60 2.96
C GLY A 257 20.47 20.26 3.20
N SER A 258 19.39 19.47 3.20
CA SER A 258 18.03 19.99 3.44
C SER A 258 17.89 20.56 4.85
N LEU A 259 18.42 19.87 5.87
CA LEU A 259 18.40 20.35 7.25
C LEU A 259 19.17 21.68 7.40
N LEU A 260 20.35 21.79 6.78
CA LEU A 260 21.17 23.01 6.84
C LEU A 260 20.45 24.19 6.17
N VAL A 261 19.88 23.98 4.98
CA VAL A 261 19.20 25.05 4.23
C VAL A 261 17.91 25.48 4.92
N ILE A 262 17.12 24.53 5.44
CA ILE A 262 15.87 24.86 6.14
C ILE A 262 16.15 25.65 7.43
N THR A 263 17.20 25.28 8.17
CA THR A 263 17.59 25.99 9.40
C THR A 263 18.17 27.37 9.11
N TRP A 264 18.98 27.54 8.07
CA TRP A 264 19.55 28.83 7.67
C TRP A 264 18.53 29.81 7.11
N TYR A 265 17.51 29.34 6.38
CA TYR A 265 16.47 30.20 5.79
C TYR A 265 15.23 30.36 6.68
N GLY A 266 15.30 29.98 7.96
CA GLY A 266 14.22 30.21 8.93
C GLY A 266 12.91 29.51 8.55
N PHE A 267 12.97 28.21 8.23
CA PHE A 267 11.81 27.37 7.86
C PHE A 267 11.09 27.80 6.56
N ARG A 268 11.74 28.59 5.70
CA ARG A 268 11.26 28.89 4.34
C ARG A 268 12.17 28.24 3.32
N VAL A 269 11.61 27.37 2.47
CA VAL A 269 12.38 26.69 1.42
C VAL A 269 12.48 27.59 0.18
N PRO A 270 13.68 28.03 -0.24
CA PRO A 270 13.84 28.82 -1.44
C PRO A 270 13.66 27.96 -2.70
N ARG A 271 13.09 28.52 -3.77
CA ARG A 271 12.86 27.82 -5.05
C ARG A 271 14.14 27.22 -5.66
N PHE A 272 15.28 27.88 -5.43
CA PHE A 272 16.60 27.39 -5.86
C PHE A 272 16.94 26.03 -5.26
N TRP A 273 16.57 25.78 -4.00
CA TRP A 273 16.86 24.51 -3.33
C TRP A 273 16.11 23.33 -3.96
N GLY A 274 14.88 23.57 -4.46
CA GLY A 274 14.13 22.58 -5.23
C GLY A 274 14.88 22.12 -6.49
N TYR A 275 15.47 23.04 -7.25
CA TYR A 275 16.29 22.68 -8.42
C TYR A 275 17.55 21.90 -8.03
N CYS A 276 18.19 22.25 -6.91
CA CYS A 276 19.33 21.52 -6.37
C CYS A 276 18.96 20.06 -6.03
N LEU A 277 17.84 19.85 -5.35
CA LEU A 277 17.33 18.52 -5.00
C LEU A 277 17.02 17.66 -6.23
N VAL A 278 16.40 18.25 -7.26
CA VAL A 278 16.16 17.55 -8.54
C VAL A 278 17.48 17.19 -9.23
N GLY A 279 18.45 18.10 -9.24
CA GLY A 279 19.79 17.82 -9.77
C GLY A 279 20.49 16.68 -9.04
N LEU A 280 20.43 16.67 -7.70
CA LEU A 280 20.96 15.59 -6.87
C LEU A 280 20.26 14.25 -7.17
N TYR A 281 18.93 14.27 -7.34
CA TYR A 281 18.16 13.08 -7.70
C TYR A 281 18.55 12.51 -9.08
N VAL A 282 18.74 13.38 -10.09
CA VAL A 282 19.21 12.97 -11.42
C VAL A 282 20.63 12.39 -11.34
N LEU A 283 21.52 13.02 -10.59
CA LEU A 283 22.89 12.53 -10.38
C LEU A 283 22.90 11.15 -9.69
N PHE A 284 22.10 10.98 -8.64
CA PHE A 284 21.93 9.71 -7.95
C PHE A 284 21.43 8.61 -8.89
N THR A 285 20.41 8.91 -9.71
CA THR A 285 19.84 7.95 -10.65
C THR A 285 20.84 7.57 -11.74
N ALA A 286 21.59 8.55 -12.27
CA ALA A 286 22.66 8.32 -13.23
C ALA A 286 23.80 7.47 -12.65
N ALA A 287 24.22 7.74 -11.41
CA ALA A 287 25.23 6.95 -10.72
C ALA A 287 24.74 5.52 -10.45
N GLY A 288 23.49 5.35 -10.01
CA GLY A 288 22.87 4.04 -9.81
C GLY A 288 22.78 3.23 -11.10
N LEU A 289 22.41 3.89 -12.21
CA LEU A 289 22.38 3.26 -13.54
C LEU A 289 23.79 2.88 -14.02
N ALA A 290 24.78 3.76 -13.86
CA ALA A 290 26.16 3.49 -14.24
C ALA A 290 26.74 2.30 -13.47
N LEU A 291 26.52 2.24 -12.15
CA LEU A 291 26.97 1.12 -11.32
C LEU A 291 26.31 -0.20 -11.76
N ALA A 292 25.01 -0.17 -12.01
CA ALA A 292 24.28 -1.35 -12.47
C ALA A 292 24.71 -1.83 -13.87
N ARG A 293 25.16 -0.91 -14.74
CA ARG A 293 25.76 -1.24 -16.04
C ARG A 293 27.16 -1.82 -15.94
N LEU A 294 27.93 -1.43 -14.92
CA LEU A 294 29.29 -1.92 -14.69
C LEU A 294 29.32 -3.27 -13.95
N SER A 295 28.26 -3.59 -13.22
CA SER A 295 28.13 -4.83 -12.44
C SER A 295 27.42 -5.98 -13.17
N GLY A 296 26.82 -5.72 -14.33
CA GLY A 296 26.14 -6.72 -15.18
C GLY A 296 27.01 -7.10 -16.36
#